data_AF-A0A8J2MW34-F1
#
_entry.id   AF-A0A8J2MW34-F1
#
_cell.length_a   1.000
_cell.length_b   1.000
_cell.length_c   1.000
_cell.angle_alpha   90.00
_cell.angle_beta   90.00
_cell.angle_gamma   90.00
#
_symmetry.space_group_name_H-M   'P 1'
#
loop_
_entity.id
_entity.type
_entity.pdbx_description
1 polymer ?
#
loop_
_entity_poly.entity_id
_entity_poly.type
_entity_poly.pdbx_seq_one_letter_code
_entity_poly.pdbx_strand_id
1 'polypeptide(L)'
;MGNTFGFLRSESGSALQFTVVEACKAEDVDLAQTCNLTFSADHELVSVGNVTKGTMLPQPGIAGIGIWIAMVLFFFVVVISLIFVIVELWFRTNVSQYSIFACFRDKPKTDPKDPNADPDWKDKVRAAGRTFVLGVADTQTIFVGAFLLGFAGRNKCKLTSYHFTVAVSQMMIALSVITLSVALVRTYWRSPFAAAFRLSLSVGAFVGVGLTIFREANYAPVGPLEDLKKDSAILLPVACLLEMNLRSAAEEQARENQAELGFGDATSWPPERYMYIVLVVAFLAAHISVPFRFAESRKRIPEVVTKRRAVFTCMYWILVLLTPMVTSTFCWSRVYTMREWVAKSGWMEDPNTEMIVWDSGQLIAMGILITVVMNVLTEAKERKKKDVKKESQDEANEPLVSRNPSPNHTYAQGYGYEPNRSFNTSRVR
;
A
#
# COMPACT_ATOMS: atom_id res chain seq x y z
N MET A 1 18.31 26.74 -13.97
CA MET A 1 17.56 25.54 -13.52
C MET A 1 16.93 24.84 -14.73
N GLY A 2 17.74 24.36 -15.68
CA GLY A 2 17.26 23.84 -16.97
C GLY A 2 17.74 22.41 -17.24
N ASN A 3 16.81 21.57 -17.68
CA ASN A 3 16.98 20.38 -18.53
C ASN A 3 17.59 19.07 -17.97
N THR A 4 17.54 18.78 -16.67
CA THR A 4 18.05 17.49 -16.15
C THR A 4 17.05 16.70 -15.32
N PHE A 5 15.78 16.63 -15.74
CA PHE A 5 14.98 15.44 -15.45
C PHE A 5 15.29 14.40 -16.53
N GLY A 6 16.51 13.83 -16.46
CA GLY A 6 17.03 12.79 -17.37
C GLY A 6 16.35 11.45 -17.13
N PHE A 7 15.03 11.41 -17.30
CA PHE A 7 14.27 10.22 -16.93
C PHE A 7 14.32 9.16 -18.02
N LEU A 8 14.49 9.50 -19.29
CA LEU A 8 14.35 8.52 -20.35
C LEU A 8 15.09 9.01 -21.58
N ARG A 9 16.29 8.49 -21.85
CA ARG A 9 16.90 8.62 -23.17
C ARG A 9 16.74 7.29 -23.88
N SER A 10 16.00 7.29 -24.98
CA SER A 10 16.06 6.15 -25.90
C SER A 10 17.42 6.21 -26.56
N GLU A 11 18.34 5.32 -26.16
CA GLU A 11 19.38 4.92 -27.08
C GLU A 11 18.73 4.13 -28.21
N SER A 12 19.22 4.36 -29.43
CA SER A 12 18.65 3.82 -30.66
C SER A 12 18.62 2.29 -30.63
N GLY A 13 17.45 1.72 -30.33
CA GLY A 13 17.19 0.28 -30.43
C GLY A 13 16.80 -0.42 -29.13
N SER A 14 16.92 0.21 -27.95
CA SER A 14 16.46 -0.38 -26.68
C SER A 14 15.32 0.43 -26.04
N ALA A 15 14.40 -0.29 -25.39
CA ALA A 15 13.28 0.34 -24.68
C ALA A 15 13.82 1.10 -23.46
N LEU A 16 13.66 2.43 -23.45
CA LEU A 16 13.73 3.31 -22.27
C LEU A 16 14.77 2.89 -21.21
N GLN A 17 16.05 2.80 -21.57
CA GLN A 17 17.11 2.54 -20.61
C GLN A 17 17.56 3.86 -19.97
N PHE A 18 17.67 3.86 -18.64
CA PHE A 18 18.33 4.94 -17.91
C PHE A 18 19.83 4.64 -17.92
N THR A 19 20.63 5.42 -18.62
CA THR A 19 22.09 5.31 -18.58
C THR A 19 22.57 5.72 -17.18
N VAL A 20 22.92 4.75 -16.32
CA VAL A 20 23.35 5.02 -14.94
C VAL A 20 24.68 5.78 -14.97
N VAL A 21 25.55 5.45 -15.92
CA VAL A 21 26.87 6.06 -16.11
C VAL A 21 26.78 7.57 -16.34
N GLU A 22 25.91 8.03 -17.26
CA GLU A 22 25.78 9.46 -17.56
C GLU A 22 25.19 10.24 -16.37
N ALA A 23 24.19 9.65 -15.70
CA ALA A 23 23.59 10.25 -14.51
C ALA A 23 24.61 10.41 -13.38
N CYS A 24 25.41 9.37 -13.10
CA CYS A 24 26.43 9.43 -12.06
C CYS A 24 27.60 10.35 -12.42
N LYS A 25 27.98 10.41 -13.71
CA LYS A 25 28.95 11.38 -14.19
C LYS A 25 28.45 12.83 -14.02
N ALA A 26 27.16 13.09 -14.24
CA ALA A 26 26.57 14.41 -14.01
C ALA A 26 26.55 14.82 -12.53
N GLU A 27 26.71 13.86 -11.62
CA GLU A 27 26.83 14.06 -10.18
C GLU A 27 28.28 14.07 -9.67
N ASP A 28 29.24 14.07 -10.59
CA ASP A 28 30.68 14.01 -10.27
C ASP A 28 31.06 12.75 -9.48
N VAL A 29 30.37 11.63 -9.78
CA VAL A 29 30.66 10.31 -9.19
C VAL A 29 31.38 9.45 -10.21
N ASP A 30 32.65 9.14 -9.93
CA ASP A 30 33.42 8.16 -10.70
C ASP A 30 32.99 6.74 -10.31
N LEU A 31 32.20 6.09 -11.17
CA LEU A 31 31.73 4.73 -10.95
C LEU A 31 32.87 3.71 -10.98
N ALA A 32 33.95 3.94 -11.71
CA ALA A 32 35.08 3.02 -11.72
C ALA A 32 35.77 2.98 -10.35
N GLN A 33 35.92 4.14 -9.72
CA GLN A 33 36.42 4.22 -8.35
C GLN A 33 35.40 3.69 -7.33
N THR A 34 34.12 4.06 -7.47
CA THR A 34 33.09 3.72 -6.48
C THR A 34 32.75 2.22 -6.46
N CYS A 35 32.87 1.54 -7.59
CA CYS A 35 32.60 0.11 -7.72
C CYS A 35 33.83 -0.78 -7.49
N ASN A 36 35.00 -0.20 -7.27
CA ASN A 36 36.23 -0.96 -7.06
C ASN A 36 36.23 -1.67 -5.70
N LEU A 37 36.61 -2.94 -5.66
CA LEU A 37 36.70 -3.71 -4.43
C LEU A 37 38.16 -3.86 -4.01
N THR A 38 38.45 -3.61 -2.73
CA THR A 38 39.78 -3.87 -2.16
C THR A 38 39.71 -4.95 -1.10
N PHE A 39 40.63 -5.90 -1.18
CA PHE A 39 40.68 -7.07 -0.32
C PHE A 39 41.97 -7.09 0.52
N SER A 40 41.89 -7.67 1.71
CA SER A 40 43.06 -7.92 2.55
C SER A 40 43.84 -9.14 2.05
N ALA A 41 45.02 -9.36 2.62
CA ALA A 41 45.78 -10.59 2.39
C ALA A 41 45.03 -11.86 2.81
N ASP A 42 44.06 -11.73 3.73
CA ASP A 42 43.22 -12.83 4.22
C ASP A 42 41.94 -13.02 3.38
N HIS A 43 41.87 -12.40 2.19
CA HIS A 43 40.71 -12.44 1.30
C HIS A 43 39.44 -11.80 1.88
N GLU A 44 39.55 -10.98 2.93
CA GLU A 44 38.42 -10.23 3.48
C GLU A 44 38.23 -8.91 2.72
N LEU A 45 36.97 -8.48 2.57
CA LEU A 45 36.68 -7.20 1.92
C LEU A 45 37.04 -6.06 2.88
N VAL A 46 37.96 -5.20 2.45
CA VAL A 46 38.47 -4.06 3.22
C VAL A 46 37.73 -2.77 2.86
N SER A 47 37.53 -2.54 1.56
CA SER A 47 36.79 -1.37 1.08
C SER A 47 35.96 -1.66 -0.17
N VAL A 48 34.88 -0.90 -0.30
CA VAL A 48 34.05 -0.78 -1.50
C VAL A 48 34.15 0.66 -1.98
N GLY A 49 34.94 0.87 -3.02
CA GLY A 49 35.40 2.19 -3.44
C GLY A 49 36.06 2.92 -2.27
N ASN A 50 35.46 4.06 -1.90
CA ASN A 50 35.93 4.91 -0.80
C ASN A 50 35.27 4.58 0.55
N VAL A 51 34.44 3.54 0.64
CA VAL A 51 33.75 3.13 1.87
C VAL A 51 34.50 1.96 2.49
N THR A 52 34.92 2.09 3.74
CA THR A 52 35.54 1.03 4.55
C THR A 52 34.58 0.58 5.66
N LYS A 53 34.96 -0.47 6.39
CA LYS A 53 34.23 -0.89 7.60
C LYS A 53 34.14 0.28 8.59
N GLY A 54 32.93 0.54 9.09
CA GLY A 54 32.63 1.65 10.00
C GLY A 54 32.45 3.01 9.33
N THR A 55 32.43 3.11 7.99
CA THR A 55 32.25 4.40 7.28
C THR A 55 31.08 4.41 6.30
N MET A 56 30.27 3.34 6.25
CA MET A 56 29.08 3.32 5.39
C MET A 56 28.03 4.25 5.99
N LEU A 57 27.69 5.31 5.23
CA LEU A 57 26.74 6.33 5.66
C LEU A 57 25.34 5.72 5.86
N PRO A 58 24.76 5.82 7.07
CA PRO A 58 23.39 5.39 7.32
C PRO A 58 22.36 6.21 6.53
N GLN A 59 21.27 5.57 6.11
CA GLN A 59 20.13 6.23 5.47
C GLN A 59 18.85 6.02 6.30
N PRO A 60 18.69 6.75 7.42
CA PRO A 60 17.52 6.61 8.30
C PRO A 60 16.19 6.91 7.60
N GLY A 61 16.20 7.74 6.55
CA GLY A 61 15.04 8.00 5.69
C GLY A 61 14.64 6.85 4.77
N ILE A 62 15.40 5.75 4.74
CA ILE A 62 15.13 4.56 3.91
C ILE A 62 15.07 3.31 4.78
N ALA A 63 16.12 3.02 5.55
CA ALA A 63 16.24 1.81 6.36
C ALA A 63 16.10 2.07 7.88
N GLY A 64 15.68 3.27 8.27
CA GLY A 64 15.49 3.64 9.66
C GLY A 64 14.43 2.83 10.39
N ILE A 65 14.64 2.62 11.69
CA ILE A 65 13.74 1.86 12.57
C ILE A 65 12.34 2.47 12.62
N GLY A 66 12.20 3.79 12.55
CA GLY A 66 10.91 4.46 12.52
C GLY A 66 10.09 4.15 11.28
N ILE A 67 10.73 3.99 10.10
CA ILE A 67 10.02 3.59 8.87
C ILE A 67 9.54 2.14 9.00
N TRP A 68 10.38 1.28 9.57
CA TRP A 68 10.00 -0.09 9.87
C TRP A 68 8.83 -0.14 10.86
N ILE A 69 8.87 0.62 11.97
CA ILE A 69 7.74 0.72 12.92
C ILE A 69 6.47 1.22 12.24
N ALA A 70 6.55 2.28 11.43
CA ALA A 70 5.40 2.81 10.69
C ALA A 70 4.78 1.74 9.77
N MET A 71 5.61 0.87 9.19
CA MET A 71 5.19 -0.24 8.35
C MET A 71 4.45 -1.35 9.13
N VAL A 72 4.71 -1.56 10.44
CA VAL A 72 3.91 -2.46 11.30
C VAL A 72 2.43 -2.06 11.28
N LEU A 73 2.15 -0.76 11.32
CA LEU A 73 0.78 -0.26 11.37
C LEU A 73 0.06 -0.49 10.04
N PHE A 74 0.78 -0.38 8.92
CA PHE A 74 0.22 -0.73 7.61
C PHE A 74 -0.05 -2.23 7.52
N PHE A 75 0.87 -3.07 8.02
CA PHE A 75 0.65 -4.50 8.13
C PHE A 75 -0.56 -4.83 9.00
N PHE A 76 -0.77 -4.11 10.11
CA PHE A 76 -1.94 -4.27 10.96
C PHE A 76 -3.26 -3.99 10.21
N VAL A 77 -3.28 -3.00 9.30
CA VAL A 77 -4.45 -2.77 8.41
C VAL A 77 -4.72 -3.98 7.53
N VAL A 78 -3.68 -4.58 6.96
CA VAL A 78 -3.81 -5.81 6.14
C VAL A 78 -4.39 -6.96 6.97
N VAL A 79 -3.88 -7.17 8.17
CA VAL A 79 -4.33 -8.24 9.08
C VAL A 79 -5.79 -8.05 9.49
N ILE A 80 -6.18 -6.83 9.93
CA ILE A 80 -7.58 -6.53 10.26
C ILE A 80 -8.49 -6.80 9.06
N SER A 81 -8.06 -6.39 7.87
CA SER A 81 -8.83 -6.57 6.65
C SER A 81 -9.04 -8.04 6.31
N LEU A 82 -8.01 -8.87 6.50
CA LEU A 82 -8.11 -10.32 6.34
C LEU A 82 -9.10 -10.93 7.32
N ILE A 83 -8.98 -10.62 8.61
CA ILE A 83 -9.89 -11.11 9.65
C ILE A 83 -11.32 -10.74 9.29
N PHE A 84 -11.54 -9.50 8.87
CA PHE A 84 -12.86 -9.05 8.45
C PHE A 84 -13.43 -9.87 7.29
N VAL A 85 -12.65 -10.17 6.26
CA VAL A 85 -13.14 -10.94 5.11
C VAL A 85 -13.32 -12.41 5.45
N ILE A 86 -12.44 -13.02 6.25
CA ILE A 86 -12.64 -14.40 6.74
C ILE A 86 -13.96 -14.48 7.49
N VAL A 87 -14.23 -13.52 8.37
CA VAL A 87 -15.49 -13.41 9.10
C VAL A 87 -16.67 -13.24 8.13
N GLU A 88 -16.58 -12.36 7.12
CA GLU A 88 -17.63 -12.19 6.11
C GLU A 88 -17.90 -13.48 5.30
N LEU A 89 -16.85 -14.22 4.93
CA LEU A 89 -16.97 -15.48 4.20
C LEU A 89 -17.59 -16.58 5.07
N TRP A 90 -17.17 -16.68 6.34
CA TRP A 90 -17.69 -17.66 7.28
C TRP A 90 -19.17 -17.43 7.60
N PHE A 91 -19.57 -16.17 7.78
CA PHE A 91 -21.00 -15.83 7.97
C PHE A 91 -21.83 -15.97 6.69
N ARG A 92 -21.24 -15.89 5.50
CA ARG A 92 -21.98 -16.16 4.25
C ARG A 92 -22.27 -17.64 4.05
N THR A 93 -21.40 -18.52 4.56
CA THR A 93 -21.57 -19.97 4.45
C THR A 93 -22.43 -20.55 5.57
N ASN A 94 -22.36 -19.98 6.79
CA ASN A 94 -23.27 -20.30 7.87
C ASN A 94 -24.55 -19.46 7.77
N VAL A 95 -25.65 -20.09 7.36
CA VAL A 95 -27.01 -19.52 7.16
C VAL A 95 -27.63 -18.85 8.41
N SER A 96 -26.91 -18.76 9.53
CA SER A 96 -27.40 -18.18 10.77
C SER A 96 -27.31 -16.65 10.75
N GLN A 97 -28.48 -16.00 10.83
CA GLN A 97 -28.75 -14.56 10.77
C GLN A 97 -28.17 -13.71 11.93
N TYR A 98 -26.91 -13.90 12.33
CA TYR A 98 -26.34 -13.08 13.40
C TYR A 98 -25.82 -11.72 12.87
N SER A 99 -26.50 -10.64 13.28
CA SER A 99 -26.37 -9.26 12.77
C SER A 99 -25.14 -8.47 13.26
N ILE A 100 -24.20 -9.12 13.94
CA ILE A 100 -23.15 -8.43 14.70
C ILE A 100 -22.00 -7.95 13.81
N PHE A 101 -21.72 -8.63 12.68
CA PHE A 101 -20.51 -8.37 11.87
C PHE A 101 -20.75 -7.83 10.45
N ALA A 102 -21.95 -7.31 10.15
CA ALA A 102 -22.19 -6.52 8.96
C ALA A 102 -21.52 -5.14 9.09
N CYS A 103 -20.19 -5.07 9.17
CA CYS A 103 -19.43 -3.82 9.36
C CYS A 103 -19.00 -3.14 8.05
N PHE A 104 -19.18 -3.75 6.87
CA PHE A 104 -18.91 -3.09 5.57
C PHE A 104 -19.98 -3.29 4.49
N ARG A 105 -21.00 -4.12 4.75
CA ARG A 105 -22.16 -4.26 3.88
C ARG A 105 -23.10 -3.10 4.14
N ASP A 106 -23.18 -2.14 3.21
CA ASP A 106 -24.15 -1.05 3.28
C ASP A 106 -25.51 -1.69 3.59
N LYS A 107 -26.07 -1.36 4.77
CA LYS A 107 -27.44 -1.79 5.07
C LYS A 107 -28.29 -1.13 3.99
N PRO A 108 -29.23 -1.83 3.34
CA PRO A 108 -30.26 -1.13 2.59
C PRO A 108 -30.81 -0.07 3.54
N LYS A 109 -30.83 1.20 3.11
CA LYS A 109 -31.35 2.31 3.93
C LYS A 109 -32.63 1.79 4.58
N THR A 110 -32.61 1.72 5.91
CA THR A 110 -33.80 1.48 6.71
C THR A 110 -34.89 2.38 6.14
N ASP A 111 -36.07 1.78 5.94
CA ASP A 111 -37.25 2.31 5.28
C ASP A 111 -37.25 3.85 5.09
N PRO A 112 -37.37 4.39 3.85
CA PRO A 112 -37.36 5.84 3.58
C PRO A 112 -38.45 6.65 4.33
N LYS A 113 -39.27 6.00 5.14
CA LYS A 113 -40.29 6.59 6.01
C LYS A 113 -39.74 7.21 7.29
N ASP A 114 -38.52 6.91 7.71
CA ASP A 114 -37.90 7.56 8.88
C ASP A 114 -36.56 8.22 8.54
N PRO A 115 -36.57 9.45 7.99
CA PRO A 115 -35.36 10.23 7.75
C PRO A 115 -34.62 10.62 9.03
N ASN A 116 -35.22 10.43 10.21
CA ASN A 116 -34.65 10.80 11.50
C ASN A 116 -33.98 9.63 12.23
N ALA A 117 -34.10 8.39 11.75
CA ALA A 117 -33.41 7.24 12.35
C ALA A 117 -31.90 7.48 12.44
N ASP A 118 -31.37 7.57 13.66
CA ASP A 118 -29.97 7.86 13.88
C ASP A 118 -29.07 6.74 13.34
N PRO A 119 -27.91 7.11 12.75
CA PRO A 119 -26.98 6.13 12.24
C PRO A 119 -26.46 5.28 13.40
N ASP A 120 -26.68 3.97 13.29
CA ASP A 120 -26.16 2.94 14.19
C ASP A 120 -24.64 3.16 14.40
N TRP A 121 -24.14 2.95 15.63
CA TRP A 121 -22.71 3.04 15.96
C TRP A 121 -21.85 2.27 14.95
N LYS A 122 -22.36 1.12 14.47
CA LYS A 122 -21.72 0.30 13.43
C LYS A 122 -21.45 1.06 12.13
N ASP A 123 -22.38 1.91 11.69
CA ASP A 123 -22.22 2.70 10.47
C ASP A 123 -21.19 3.83 10.65
N LYS A 124 -21.05 4.35 11.88
CA LYS A 124 -20.01 5.33 12.24
C LYS A 124 -18.62 4.70 12.20
N VAL A 125 -18.44 3.54 12.87
CA VAL A 125 -17.16 2.80 12.87
C VAL A 125 -16.77 2.39 11.45
N ARG A 126 -17.73 1.92 10.64
CA ARG A 126 -17.51 1.61 9.22
C ARG A 126 -17.01 2.80 8.44
N ALA A 127 -17.65 3.97 8.60
CA ALA A 127 -17.25 5.16 7.89
C ALA A 127 -15.83 5.60 8.30
N ALA A 128 -15.52 5.57 9.59
CA ALA A 128 -14.18 5.86 10.10
C ALA A 128 -13.13 4.88 9.55
N GLY A 129 -13.43 3.58 9.54
CA GLY A 129 -12.54 2.56 8.96
C GLY A 129 -12.31 2.74 7.46
N ARG A 130 -13.34 3.12 6.69
CA ARG A 130 -13.19 3.48 5.27
C ARG A 130 -12.28 4.69 5.08
N THR A 131 -12.50 5.76 5.85
CA THR A 131 -11.66 6.96 5.80
C THR A 131 -10.22 6.64 6.18
N PHE A 132 -10.01 5.77 7.18
CA PHE A 132 -8.68 5.31 7.58
C PHE A 132 -7.97 4.56 6.46
N VAL A 133 -8.61 3.52 5.89
CA VAL A 133 -8.02 2.71 4.82
C VAL A 133 -7.69 3.56 3.59
N LEU A 134 -8.58 4.50 3.22
CA LEU A 134 -8.31 5.43 2.11
C LEU A 134 -7.17 6.40 2.44
N GLY A 135 -7.15 6.98 3.64
CA GLY A 135 -6.09 7.93 4.04
C GLY A 135 -4.71 7.27 4.13
N VAL A 136 -4.67 6.02 4.61
CA VAL A 136 -3.45 5.20 4.61
C VAL A 136 -3.01 4.92 3.17
N ALA A 137 -3.92 4.52 2.28
CA ALA A 137 -3.58 4.26 0.88
C ALA A 137 -3.06 5.51 0.16
N ASP A 138 -3.70 6.66 0.35
CA ASP A 138 -3.27 7.96 -0.22
C ASP A 138 -1.85 8.32 0.26
N THR A 139 -1.57 8.11 1.56
CA THR A 139 -0.24 8.27 2.15
C THR A 139 0.78 7.33 1.51
N GLN A 140 0.44 6.05 1.34
CA GLN A 140 1.31 5.06 0.71
C GLN A 140 1.61 5.41 -0.74
N THR A 141 0.65 5.95 -1.49
CA THR A 141 0.88 6.41 -2.86
C THR A 141 1.86 7.58 -2.91
N ILE A 142 1.73 8.57 -2.01
CA ILE A 142 2.67 9.69 -1.90
C ILE A 142 4.07 9.19 -1.53
N PHE A 143 4.14 8.26 -0.58
CA PHE A 143 5.39 7.64 -0.14
C PHE A 143 6.13 6.91 -1.29
N VAL A 144 5.42 6.10 -2.07
CA VAL A 144 5.98 5.48 -3.29
C VAL A 144 6.44 6.55 -4.28
N GLY A 145 5.64 7.59 -4.50
CA GLY A 145 6.01 8.71 -5.36
C GLY A 145 7.31 9.40 -4.92
N ALA A 146 7.47 9.64 -3.62
CA ALA A 146 8.68 10.23 -3.04
C ALA A 146 9.90 9.35 -3.27
N PHE A 147 9.78 8.02 -3.08
CA PHE A 147 10.88 7.10 -3.37
C PHE A 147 11.21 7.02 -4.86
N LEU A 148 10.22 6.99 -5.73
CA LEU A 148 10.44 6.97 -7.17
C LEU A 148 11.13 8.25 -7.65
N LEU A 149 10.73 9.41 -7.12
CA LEU A 149 11.38 10.70 -7.41
C LEU A 149 12.80 10.75 -6.82
N GLY A 150 13.00 10.27 -5.59
CA GLY A 150 14.31 10.22 -4.95
C GLY A 150 15.28 9.30 -5.69
N PHE A 151 14.81 8.12 -6.10
CA PHE A 151 15.56 7.22 -6.94
C PHE A 151 15.85 7.90 -8.27
N ALA A 152 14.84 8.43 -8.96
CA ALA A 152 15.05 8.97 -10.29
C ALA A 152 15.86 10.28 -10.34
N GLY A 153 15.98 10.98 -9.22
CA GLY A 153 16.96 12.03 -9.00
C GLY A 153 18.35 11.46 -8.68
N ARG A 154 18.96 11.99 -7.61
CA ARG A 154 20.40 11.86 -7.36
C ARG A 154 20.86 10.67 -6.52
N ASN A 155 19.93 9.86 -6.03
CA ASN A 155 20.31 8.88 -5.03
C ASN A 155 20.90 7.60 -5.65
N LYS A 156 20.72 7.31 -6.95
CA LYS A 156 21.13 6.02 -7.54
C LYS A 156 22.63 5.72 -7.43
N CYS A 157 23.47 6.74 -7.47
CA CYS A 157 24.92 6.60 -7.59
C CYS A 157 25.60 6.30 -6.26
N LYS A 158 24.99 6.73 -5.16
CA LYS A 158 25.53 6.59 -3.79
C LYS A 158 24.73 5.61 -2.93
N LEU A 159 23.50 5.31 -3.33
CA LEU A 159 22.63 4.37 -2.61
C LEU A 159 23.17 2.96 -2.74
N THR A 160 23.42 2.30 -1.61
CA THR A 160 23.84 0.90 -1.61
C THR A 160 22.69 -0.02 -2.04
N SER A 161 23.02 -1.21 -2.55
CA SER A 161 22.07 -2.26 -2.92
C SER A 161 21.16 -2.64 -1.74
N TYR A 162 21.68 -2.63 -0.52
CA TYR A 162 20.92 -2.78 0.71
C TYR A 162 19.77 -1.76 0.80
N HIS A 163 20.08 -0.46 0.79
CA HIS A 163 19.07 0.58 0.93
C HIS A 163 18.08 0.59 -0.23
N PHE A 164 18.57 0.31 -1.45
CA PHE A 164 17.69 0.18 -2.61
C PHE A 164 16.72 -1.00 -2.45
N THR A 165 17.20 -2.16 -2.01
CA THR A 165 16.35 -3.34 -1.78
C THR A 165 15.33 -3.10 -0.67
N VAL A 166 15.71 -2.40 0.40
CA VAL A 166 14.80 -1.98 1.47
C VAL A 166 13.74 -1.03 0.92
N ALA A 167 14.12 -0.02 0.13
CA ALA A 167 13.19 0.92 -0.50
C ALA A 167 12.19 0.20 -1.43
N VAL A 168 12.67 -0.72 -2.27
CA VAL A 168 11.81 -1.54 -3.15
C VAL A 168 10.83 -2.38 -2.34
N SER A 169 11.30 -3.03 -1.27
CA SER A 169 10.45 -3.82 -0.38
C SER A 169 9.37 -2.96 0.29
N GLN A 170 9.71 -1.73 0.72
CA GLN A 170 8.75 -0.78 1.27
C GLN A 170 7.74 -0.30 0.24
N MET A 171 8.16 -0.02 -1.00
CA MET A 171 7.26 0.31 -2.09
C MET A 171 6.30 -0.84 -2.40
N MET A 172 6.76 -2.10 -2.36
CA MET A 172 5.92 -3.29 -2.55
C MET A 172 4.86 -3.46 -1.46
N ILE A 173 5.20 -3.17 -0.19
CA ILE A 173 4.23 -3.13 0.91
C ILE A 173 3.21 -2.00 0.66
N ALA A 174 3.66 -0.83 0.25
CA ALA A 174 2.77 0.30 -0.09
C ALA A 174 1.79 -0.05 -1.23
N LEU A 175 2.25 -0.69 -2.31
CA LEU A 175 1.41 -1.18 -3.41
C LEU A 175 0.41 -2.24 -2.93
N SER A 176 0.79 -3.07 -1.96
CA SER A 176 -0.09 -4.06 -1.33
C SER A 176 -1.24 -3.38 -0.59
N VAL A 177 -0.94 -2.33 0.18
CA VAL A 177 -1.94 -1.52 0.89
C VAL A 177 -2.88 -0.79 -0.09
N ILE A 178 -2.34 -0.20 -1.16
CA ILE A 178 -3.13 0.44 -2.22
C ILE A 178 -4.10 -0.56 -2.84
N THR A 179 -3.63 -1.76 -3.18
CA THR A 179 -4.45 -2.85 -3.75
C THR A 179 -5.59 -3.25 -2.82
N LEU A 180 -5.28 -3.44 -1.52
CA LEU A 180 -6.28 -3.78 -0.51
C LEU A 180 -7.31 -2.67 -0.32
N SER A 181 -6.89 -1.41 -0.36
CA SER A 181 -7.80 -0.27 -0.17
C SER A 181 -8.94 -0.26 -1.20
N VAL A 182 -8.62 -0.53 -2.46
CA VAL A 182 -9.59 -0.61 -3.57
C VAL A 182 -10.52 -1.81 -3.39
N ALA A 183 -9.97 -2.94 -2.96
CA ALA A 183 -10.73 -4.17 -2.75
C ALA A 183 -11.76 -4.07 -1.63
N LEU A 184 -11.39 -3.42 -0.52
CA LEU A 184 -12.18 -3.33 0.70
C LEU A 184 -13.21 -2.21 0.65
N VAL A 185 -12.85 -1.05 0.08
CA VAL A 185 -13.72 0.12 0.07
C VAL A 185 -14.71 0.03 -1.09
N ARG A 186 -15.87 -0.61 -0.86
CA ARG A 186 -16.95 -0.73 -1.87
C ARG A 186 -17.42 0.62 -2.44
N THR A 187 -17.26 1.69 -1.67
CA THR A 187 -17.64 3.06 -2.04
C THR A 187 -16.47 3.88 -2.58
N TYR A 188 -15.41 3.24 -3.08
CA TYR A 188 -14.22 3.92 -3.63
C TYR A 188 -14.59 4.99 -4.67
N TRP A 189 -15.55 4.69 -5.55
CA TRP A 189 -16.04 5.59 -6.61
C TRP A 189 -17.19 6.51 -6.20
N ARG A 190 -17.45 6.69 -4.90
CA ARG A 190 -18.49 7.62 -4.43
C ARG A 190 -18.23 9.06 -4.90
N SER A 191 -16.97 9.46 -4.96
CA SER A 191 -16.52 10.70 -5.60
C SER A 191 -15.70 10.34 -6.84
N PRO A 192 -16.26 10.43 -8.06
CA PRO A 192 -15.60 9.91 -9.27
C PRO A 192 -14.29 10.66 -9.58
N PHE A 193 -14.23 11.96 -9.34
CA PHE A 193 -13.00 12.75 -9.56
C PHE A 193 -11.88 12.35 -8.60
N ALA A 194 -12.19 12.20 -7.31
CA ALA A 194 -11.20 11.77 -6.33
C ALA A 194 -10.74 10.32 -6.59
N ALA A 195 -11.67 9.43 -6.97
CA ALA A 195 -11.34 8.05 -7.33
C ALA A 195 -10.47 7.97 -8.60
N ALA A 196 -10.78 8.76 -9.63
CA ALA A 196 -9.99 8.83 -10.85
C ALA A 196 -8.58 9.37 -10.59
N PHE A 197 -8.45 10.40 -9.76
CA PHE A 197 -7.15 10.94 -9.36
C PHE A 197 -6.32 9.89 -8.60
N ARG A 198 -6.90 9.22 -7.60
CA ARG A 198 -6.22 8.14 -6.86
C ARG A 198 -5.82 6.97 -7.77
N LEU A 199 -6.69 6.59 -8.70
CA LEU A 199 -6.38 5.55 -9.68
C LEU A 199 -5.20 5.97 -10.56
N SER A 200 -5.19 7.20 -11.06
CA SER A 200 -4.08 7.73 -11.86
C SER A 200 -2.76 7.71 -11.10
N LEU A 201 -2.75 8.17 -9.85
CA LEU A 201 -1.56 8.12 -8.99
C LEU A 201 -1.12 6.69 -8.68
N SER A 202 -2.08 5.79 -8.40
CA SER A 202 -1.80 4.38 -8.12
C SER A 202 -1.21 3.68 -9.35
N VAL A 203 -1.76 3.91 -10.54
CA VAL A 203 -1.22 3.39 -11.81
C VAL A 203 0.20 3.93 -12.03
N GLY A 204 0.43 5.22 -11.80
CA GLY A 204 1.77 5.81 -11.87
C GLY A 204 2.75 5.16 -10.87
N ALA A 205 2.31 4.89 -9.64
CA ALA A 205 3.10 4.20 -8.62
C ALA A 205 3.44 2.77 -9.04
N PHE A 206 2.48 1.98 -9.52
CA PHE A 206 2.72 0.63 -10.05
C PHE A 206 3.71 0.69 -11.21
N VAL A 207 3.46 1.51 -12.24
CA VAL A 207 4.36 1.64 -13.39
C VAL A 207 5.77 2.01 -12.96
N GLY A 208 5.93 3.01 -12.08
CA GLY A 208 7.26 3.44 -11.61
C GLY A 208 8.00 2.36 -10.82
N VAL A 209 7.31 1.64 -9.93
CA VAL A 209 7.89 0.51 -9.20
C VAL A 209 8.24 -0.63 -10.15
N GLY A 210 7.39 -0.92 -11.12
CA GLY A 210 7.65 -1.90 -12.18
C GLY A 210 8.91 -1.56 -12.97
N LEU A 211 9.07 -0.31 -13.42
CA LEU A 211 10.28 0.16 -14.10
C LEU A 211 11.54 0.09 -13.22
N THR A 212 11.37 0.17 -11.89
CA THR A 212 12.46 0.05 -10.92
C THR A 212 12.87 -1.41 -10.72
N ILE A 213 11.91 -2.34 -10.67
CA ILE A 213 12.11 -3.78 -10.40
C ILE A 213 12.55 -4.56 -11.66
N PHE A 214 12.00 -4.22 -12.83
CA PHE A 214 12.25 -4.91 -14.11
C PHE A 214 13.46 -4.40 -14.89
N ARG A 215 14.47 -3.88 -14.18
CA ARG A 215 15.75 -3.55 -14.81
C ARG A 215 16.52 -4.83 -15.17
N GLU A 216 17.33 -4.76 -16.22
CA GLU A 216 17.97 -5.93 -16.83
C GLU A 216 18.84 -6.70 -15.85
N ALA A 217 19.64 -6.01 -15.05
CA ALA A 217 20.51 -6.62 -14.06
C ALA A 217 19.80 -6.83 -12.70
N ASN A 218 20.15 -7.94 -12.04
CA ASN A 218 19.69 -8.21 -10.68
C ASN A 218 20.36 -7.24 -9.69
N TYR A 219 19.56 -6.40 -9.05
CA TYR A 219 20.03 -5.38 -8.10
C TYR A 219 20.25 -5.93 -6.69
N ALA A 220 19.82 -7.16 -6.41
CA ALA A 220 19.90 -7.77 -5.09
C ALA A 220 20.73 -9.06 -5.16
N PRO A 221 21.87 -9.13 -4.45
CA PRO A 221 22.65 -10.35 -4.30
C PRO A 221 21.77 -11.46 -3.73
N VAL A 222 21.87 -12.67 -4.29
CA VAL A 222 20.98 -13.79 -3.96
C VAL A 222 21.73 -14.75 -3.04
N GLY A 223 21.30 -14.82 -1.78
CA GLY A 223 21.76 -15.82 -0.82
C GLY A 223 21.12 -15.60 0.55
N PRO A 224 20.93 -16.66 1.36
CA PRO A 224 20.67 -16.48 2.79
C PRO A 224 21.83 -15.71 3.41
N LEU A 225 21.52 -14.55 3.98
CA LEU A 225 22.50 -13.65 4.61
C LEU A 225 23.22 -14.30 5.80
N GLU A 226 22.66 -15.39 6.34
CA GLU A 226 23.22 -16.16 7.46
C GLU A 226 24.49 -16.93 7.07
N ASP A 227 24.64 -17.33 5.81
CA ASP A 227 25.80 -18.10 5.33
C ASP A 227 26.95 -17.18 4.87
N LEU A 228 26.65 -15.90 4.64
CA LEU A 228 27.65 -14.92 4.23
C LEU A 228 28.40 -14.40 5.44
N LYS A 229 29.74 -14.33 5.32
CA LYS A 229 30.62 -13.62 6.27
C LYS A 229 30.16 -12.15 6.40
N LYS A 230 30.85 -11.33 7.22
CA LYS A 230 30.52 -9.89 7.40
C LYS A 230 30.60 -9.03 6.13
N ASP A 231 30.92 -9.62 4.99
CA ASP A 231 31.14 -8.97 3.71
C ASP A 231 30.15 -9.52 2.68
N SER A 232 29.47 -8.64 1.94
CA SER A 232 28.49 -9.04 0.93
C SER A 232 28.33 -7.97 -0.14
N ALA A 233 27.92 -8.40 -1.33
CA ALA A 233 27.64 -7.52 -2.45
C ALA A 233 26.48 -6.53 -2.17
N ILE A 234 25.71 -6.71 -1.08
CA ILE A 234 24.61 -5.78 -0.73
C ILE A 234 25.15 -4.39 -0.36
N LEU A 235 26.43 -4.32 0.00
CA LEU A 235 27.12 -3.10 0.41
C LEU A 235 27.54 -2.26 -0.80
N LEU A 236 27.61 -2.85 -2.00
CA LEU A 236 27.95 -2.10 -3.20
C LEU A 236 26.89 -1.04 -3.52
N PRO A 237 27.31 0.12 -4.06
CA PRO A 237 26.38 1.03 -4.71
C PRO A 237 25.52 0.29 -5.72
N VAL A 238 24.21 0.55 -5.72
CA VAL A 238 23.26 -0.11 -6.61
C VAL A 238 23.61 0.14 -8.08
N ALA A 239 24.21 1.29 -8.40
CA ALA A 239 24.72 1.61 -9.72
C ALA A 239 25.71 0.55 -10.26
N CYS A 240 26.55 -0.02 -9.40
CA CYS A 240 27.51 -1.06 -9.77
C CYS A 240 26.83 -2.37 -10.17
N LEU A 241 25.64 -2.63 -9.62
CA LEU A 241 24.86 -3.85 -9.90
C LEU A 241 23.89 -3.67 -11.06
N LEU A 242 23.52 -2.42 -11.39
CA LEU A 242 22.58 -2.12 -12.47
C LEU A 242 23.23 -2.13 -13.86
N GLU A 243 24.53 -1.89 -13.95
CA GLU A 243 25.31 -1.91 -15.19
C GLU A 243 26.07 -3.23 -15.33
N MET A 244 25.81 -3.97 -16.41
CA MET A 244 26.38 -5.32 -16.60
C MET A 244 27.92 -5.34 -16.60
N ASN A 245 28.55 -4.32 -17.20
CA ASN A 245 30.02 -4.23 -17.27
C ASN A 245 30.66 -3.94 -15.91
N LEU A 246 30.01 -3.14 -15.07
CA LEU A 246 30.50 -2.84 -13.71
C LEU A 246 30.30 -4.02 -12.78
N ARG A 247 29.14 -4.69 -12.93
CA ARG A 247 28.83 -5.91 -12.19
C ARG A 247 29.83 -7.02 -12.50
N SER A 248 30.09 -7.29 -13.78
CA SER A 248 31.03 -8.34 -14.18
C SER A 248 32.46 -8.03 -13.72
N ALA A 249 32.88 -6.77 -13.75
CA ALA A 249 34.18 -6.35 -13.21
C ALA A 249 34.26 -6.58 -11.68
N ALA A 250 33.22 -6.23 -10.93
CA ALA A 250 33.19 -6.46 -9.48
C ALA A 250 33.13 -7.96 -9.12
N GLU A 251 32.38 -8.76 -9.89
CA GLU A 251 32.34 -10.21 -9.76
C GLU A 251 33.71 -10.84 -10.05
N GLU A 252 34.41 -10.37 -11.08
CA GLU A 252 35.78 -10.82 -11.41
C GLU A 252 36.75 -10.50 -10.29
N GLN A 253 36.75 -9.26 -9.79
CA GLN A 253 37.61 -8.87 -8.66
C GLN A 253 37.36 -9.73 -7.42
N ALA A 254 36.11 -10.02 -7.10
CA ALA A 254 35.76 -10.90 -5.99
C ALA A 254 36.25 -12.34 -6.22
N ARG A 255 36.11 -12.84 -7.46
CA ARG A 255 36.57 -14.19 -7.84
C ARG A 255 38.09 -14.33 -7.78
N GLU A 256 38.82 -13.37 -8.34
CA GLU A 256 40.29 -13.33 -8.29
C GLU A 256 40.82 -13.32 -6.85
N ASN A 257 40.08 -12.67 -5.93
CA ASN A 257 40.42 -12.61 -4.52
C ASN A 257 39.78 -13.71 -3.67
N GLN A 258 39.15 -14.73 -4.27
CA GLN A 258 38.49 -15.84 -3.56
C GLN A 258 37.44 -15.40 -2.51
N ALA A 259 36.80 -14.25 -2.74
CA ALA A 259 35.80 -13.68 -1.84
C ALA A 259 34.38 -14.04 -2.27
N GLU A 260 33.64 -14.74 -1.41
CA GLU A 260 32.24 -15.08 -1.62
C GLU A 260 31.31 -13.93 -1.20
N LEU A 261 31.08 -12.96 -2.10
CA LEU A 261 30.22 -11.80 -1.83
C LEU A 261 28.73 -12.04 -2.11
N GLY A 262 28.36 -13.19 -2.67
CA GLY A 262 26.96 -13.57 -2.87
C GLY A 262 26.24 -12.87 -4.02
N PHE A 263 26.94 -12.44 -5.09
CA PHE A 263 26.36 -11.74 -6.24
C PHE A 263 25.14 -12.45 -6.87
N GLY A 264 25.05 -13.78 -6.73
CA GLY A 264 24.02 -14.60 -7.36
C GLY A 264 24.17 -14.64 -8.88
N ASP A 265 23.27 -15.35 -9.55
CA ASP A 265 23.23 -15.36 -11.02
C ASP A 265 22.64 -14.02 -11.53
N ALA A 266 23.35 -13.35 -12.42
CA ALA A 266 22.92 -12.08 -13.03
C ALA A 266 21.57 -12.18 -13.74
N THR A 267 21.23 -13.37 -14.27
CA THR A 267 19.98 -13.64 -14.98
C THR A 267 18.85 -14.14 -14.06
N SER A 268 19.16 -14.45 -12.80
CA SER A 268 18.15 -14.91 -11.85
C SER A 268 17.13 -13.82 -11.55
N TRP A 269 15.86 -14.20 -11.53
CA TRP A 269 14.78 -13.27 -11.21
C TRP A 269 14.64 -13.15 -9.70
N PRO A 270 14.81 -11.95 -9.13
CA PRO A 270 14.55 -11.75 -7.71
C PRO A 270 13.07 -12.08 -7.41
N PRO A 271 12.76 -12.69 -6.25
CA PRO A 271 11.40 -13.06 -5.87
C PRO A 271 10.41 -11.88 -5.90
N GLU A 272 10.92 -10.66 -5.70
CA GLU A 272 10.19 -9.39 -5.84
C GLU A 272 9.50 -9.24 -7.20
N ARG A 273 10.12 -9.69 -8.30
CA ARG A 273 9.53 -9.60 -9.66
C ARG A 273 8.27 -10.45 -9.75
N TYR A 274 8.32 -11.68 -9.26
CA TYR A 274 7.16 -12.58 -9.26
C TYR A 274 6.04 -12.02 -8.39
N MET A 275 6.37 -11.58 -7.17
CA MET A 275 5.39 -10.98 -6.26
C MET A 275 4.77 -9.73 -6.85
N TYR A 276 5.54 -8.89 -7.53
CA TYR A 276 5.05 -7.70 -8.21
C TYR A 276 4.06 -8.04 -9.33
N ILE A 277 4.35 -9.05 -10.17
CA ILE A 277 3.42 -9.47 -11.24
C ILE A 277 2.09 -9.92 -10.65
N VAL A 278 2.13 -10.79 -9.64
CA VAL A 278 0.91 -11.29 -8.99
C VAL A 278 0.15 -10.12 -8.33
N LEU A 279 0.86 -9.16 -7.74
CA LEU A 279 0.26 -7.97 -7.14
C LEU A 279 -0.40 -7.05 -8.18
N VAL A 280 0.20 -6.87 -9.37
CA VAL A 280 -0.43 -6.15 -10.50
C VAL A 280 -1.73 -6.85 -10.92
N VAL A 281 -1.72 -8.18 -11.03
CA VAL A 281 -2.92 -8.94 -11.37
C VAL A 281 -4.00 -8.76 -10.30
N ALA A 282 -3.65 -8.81 -9.02
CA ALA A 282 -4.57 -8.55 -7.92
C ALA A 282 -5.13 -7.12 -7.95
N PHE A 283 -4.30 -6.12 -8.26
CA PHE A 283 -4.70 -4.72 -8.40
C PHE A 283 -5.70 -4.51 -9.54
N LEU A 284 -5.43 -5.10 -10.72
CA LEU A 284 -6.34 -5.05 -11.85
C LEU A 284 -7.66 -5.77 -11.54
N ALA A 285 -7.60 -6.94 -10.92
CA ALA A 285 -8.78 -7.67 -10.49
C ALA A 285 -9.62 -6.85 -9.49
N ALA A 286 -8.97 -6.17 -8.53
CA ALA A 286 -9.64 -5.28 -7.58
C ALA A 286 -10.41 -4.17 -8.30
N HIS A 287 -9.79 -3.50 -9.28
CA HIS A 287 -10.43 -2.43 -10.05
C HIS A 287 -11.55 -2.92 -10.94
N ILE A 288 -11.34 -4.02 -11.68
CA ILE A 288 -12.35 -4.63 -12.54
C ILE A 288 -13.58 -5.05 -11.72
N SER A 289 -13.40 -5.48 -10.46
CA SER A 289 -14.52 -5.86 -9.60
C SER A 289 -15.45 -4.71 -9.23
N VAL A 290 -14.98 -3.46 -9.26
CA VAL A 290 -15.78 -2.29 -8.87
C VAL A 290 -17.02 -2.11 -9.77
N PRO A 291 -16.92 -2.00 -11.11
CA PRO A 291 -18.09 -1.83 -11.95
C PRO A 291 -19.07 -3.01 -11.84
N PHE A 292 -18.56 -4.24 -11.67
CA PHE A 292 -19.42 -5.42 -11.45
C PHE A 292 -20.21 -5.31 -10.14
N ARG A 293 -19.57 -4.93 -9.04
CA ARG A 293 -20.22 -4.70 -7.75
C ARG A 293 -21.23 -3.54 -7.82
N PHE A 294 -20.89 -2.48 -8.54
CA PHE A 294 -21.79 -1.35 -8.75
C PHE A 294 -23.04 -1.75 -9.54
N ALA A 295 -22.88 -2.49 -10.64
CA ALA A 295 -23.98 -3.01 -11.44
C ALA A 295 -24.87 -3.97 -10.62
N GLU A 296 -24.26 -4.86 -9.82
CA GLU A 296 -24.99 -5.77 -8.94
C GLU A 296 -25.79 -5.02 -7.88
N SER A 297 -25.24 -3.96 -7.28
CA SER A 297 -25.93 -3.16 -6.26
C SER A 297 -27.21 -2.48 -6.77
N ARG A 298 -27.32 -2.26 -8.09
CA ARG A 298 -28.53 -1.69 -8.71
C ARG A 298 -29.64 -2.72 -8.93
N LYS A 299 -29.32 -4.01 -9.01
CA LYS A 299 -30.33 -5.06 -9.14
C LYS A 299 -31.03 -5.24 -7.79
N ARG A 300 -32.29 -4.80 -7.68
CA ARG A 300 -33.09 -4.91 -6.44
C ARG A 300 -33.53 -6.33 -6.09
N ILE A 301 -33.43 -7.27 -7.04
CA ILE A 301 -33.90 -8.64 -6.85
C ILE A 301 -32.71 -9.50 -6.41
N PRO A 302 -32.75 -10.16 -5.23
CA PRO A 302 -31.72 -11.08 -4.82
C PRO A 302 -31.72 -12.29 -5.77
N GLU A 303 -30.81 -12.30 -6.74
CA GLU A 303 -30.52 -13.50 -7.54
C GLU A 303 -30.04 -14.60 -6.59
N VAL A 304 -30.63 -15.79 -6.70
CA VAL A 304 -30.16 -16.98 -5.97
C VAL A 304 -28.68 -17.19 -6.32
N VAL A 305 -27.79 -17.06 -5.34
CA VAL A 305 -26.35 -17.18 -5.56
C VAL A 305 -26.06 -18.60 -6.01
N THR A 306 -25.68 -18.76 -7.27
CA THR A 306 -25.28 -20.07 -7.80
C THR A 306 -23.97 -20.52 -7.15
N LYS A 307 -23.80 -21.84 -6.94
CA LYS A 307 -22.56 -22.42 -6.40
C LYS A 307 -21.32 -21.92 -7.14
N ARG A 308 -21.42 -21.77 -8.47
CA ARG A 308 -20.34 -21.23 -9.32
C ARG A 308 -19.96 -19.79 -8.94
N ARG A 309 -20.93 -18.90 -8.73
CA ARG A 309 -20.69 -17.51 -8.34
C ARG A 309 -20.02 -17.41 -6.96
N ALA A 310 -20.40 -18.28 -6.02
CA ALA A 310 -19.76 -18.35 -4.70
C ALA A 310 -18.28 -18.74 -4.81
N VAL A 311 -17.97 -19.75 -5.63
CA VAL A 311 -16.58 -20.17 -5.90
C VAL A 311 -15.77 -19.03 -6.53
N PHE A 312 -16.27 -18.36 -7.56
CA PHE A 312 -15.58 -17.22 -8.17
C PHE A 312 -15.35 -16.07 -7.20
N THR A 313 -16.34 -15.78 -6.33
CA THR A 313 -16.21 -14.75 -5.31
C THR A 313 -15.13 -15.14 -4.29
N CYS A 314 -15.08 -16.41 -3.88
CA CYS A 314 -14.05 -16.92 -2.98
C CYS A 314 -12.65 -16.80 -3.60
N MET A 315 -12.48 -17.29 -4.84
CA MET A 315 -11.22 -17.20 -5.59
C MET A 315 -10.75 -15.76 -5.75
N TYR A 316 -11.66 -14.84 -6.06
CA TYR A 316 -11.38 -13.41 -6.13
C TYR A 316 -10.84 -12.88 -4.79
N TRP A 317 -11.50 -13.20 -3.67
CA TRP A 317 -11.06 -12.72 -2.36
C TRP A 317 -9.74 -13.34 -1.93
N ILE A 318 -9.51 -14.62 -2.23
CA ILE A 318 -8.22 -15.27 -2.01
C ILE A 318 -7.14 -14.50 -2.78
N LEU A 319 -7.33 -14.27 -4.08
CA LEU A 319 -6.35 -13.54 -4.90
C LEU A 319 -6.08 -12.13 -4.34
N VAL A 320 -7.12 -11.36 -4.08
CA VAL A 320 -6.98 -9.93 -3.74
C VAL A 320 -6.57 -9.69 -2.28
N LEU A 321 -6.70 -10.67 -1.38
CA LEU A 321 -6.24 -10.57 0.00
C LEU A 321 -4.93 -11.28 0.27
N LEU A 322 -4.82 -12.52 -0.20
CA LEU A 322 -3.66 -13.36 0.08
C LEU A 322 -2.42 -12.79 -0.60
N THR A 323 -2.54 -12.31 -1.85
CA THR A 323 -1.40 -11.76 -2.58
C THR A 323 -0.79 -10.55 -1.85
N PRO A 324 -1.52 -9.46 -1.55
CA PRO A 324 -0.97 -8.34 -0.78
C PRO A 324 -0.39 -8.75 0.58
N MET A 325 -1.02 -9.71 1.28
CA MET A 325 -0.56 -10.18 2.58
C MET A 325 0.77 -10.94 2.49
N VAL A 326 0.86 -11.91 1.57
CA VAL A 326 2.07 -12.71 1.35
C VAL A 326 3.21 -11.80 0.90
N THR A 327 2.96 -10.90 -0.05
CA THR A 327 3.96 -9.93 -0.51
C THR A 327 4.43 -9.03 0.63
N SER A 328 3.51 -8.49 1.42
CA SER A 328 3.89 -7.62 2.54
C SER A 328 4.69 -8.35 3.61
N THR A 329 4.29 -9.57 3.96
CA THR A 329 4.97 -10.41 4.97
C THR A 329 6.38 -10.78 4.50
N PHE A 330 6.52 -11.15 3.24
CA PHE A 330 7.80 -11.47 2.64
C PHE A 330 8.74 -10.26 2.63
N CYS A 331 8.28 -9.12 2.10
CA CYS A 331 9.06 -7.88 2.06
C CYS A 331 9.43 -7.41 3.46
N TRP A 332 8.52 -7.52 4.43
CA TRP A 332 8.76 -7.20 5.83
C TRP A 332 9.87 -8.06 6.44
N SER A 333 9.77 -9.39 6.29
CA SER A 333 10.77 -10.35 6.76
C SER A 333 12.14 -10.08 6.14
N ARG A 334 12.18 -9.87 4.82
CA ARG A 334 13.41 -9.55 4.09
C ARG A 334 14.09 -8.28 4.61
N VAL A 335 13.32 -7.21 4.82
CA VAL A 335 13.85 -5.96 5.39
C VAL A 335 14.40 -6.19 6.79
N TYR A 336 13.70 -6.97 7.63
CA TYR A 336 14.16 -7.30 8.97
C TYR A 336 15.51 -8.04 8.94
N THR A 337 15.62 -9.12 8.16
CA THR A 337 16.87 -9.90 8.02
C THR A 337 18.02 -9.03 7.50
N MET A 338 17.77 -8.19 6.49
CA MET A 338 18.79 -7.30 5.93
C MET A 338 19.27 -6.26 6.94
N ARG A 339 18.35 -5.63 7.69
CA ARG A 339 18.70 -4.65 8.72
C ARG A 339 19.52 -5.29 9.85
N GLU A 340 19.10 -6.47 10.30
CA GLU A 340 19.82 -7.21 11.33
C GLU A 340 21.23 -7.60 10.87
N TRP A 341 21.38 -8.05 9.63
CA TRP A 341 22.68 -8.39 9.05
C TRP A 341 23.59 -7.16 8.94
N VAL A 342 23.11 -6.04 8.36
CA VAL A 342 23.89 -4.80 8.20
C VAL A 342 24.31 -4.22 9.56
N ALA A 343 23.44 -4.29 10.57
CA ALA A 343 23.79 -3.86 11.92
C ALA A 343 24.93 -4.69 12.54
N LYS A 344 25.02 -5.99 12.22
CA LYS A 344 26.06 -6.90 12.72
C LYS A 344 27.33 -6.93 11.86
N SER A 345 27.27 -6.45 10.62
CA SER A 345 28.38 -6.54 9.66
C SER A 345 29.56 -5.64 10.03
N GLY A 346 29.31 -4.56 10.79
CA GLY A 346 30.32 -3.57 11.18
C GLY A 346 30.67 -2.58 10.08
N TRP A 347 29.91 -2.56 8.97
CA TRP A 347 30.13 -1.61 7.88
C TRP A 347 29.55 -0.22 8.13
N MET A 348 28.46 -0.15 8.90
CA MET A 348 27.77 1.10 9.22
C MET A 348 28.63 2.03 10.08
N GLU A 349 28.53 3.34 9.80
CA GLU A 349 29.10 4.37 10.66
C GLU A 349 28.48 4.34 12.07
N ASP A 350 29.32 4.59 13.07
CA ASP A 350 28.92 4.74 14.48
C ASP A 350 28.97 6.23 14.86
N PRO A 351 27.84 6.86 15.25
CA PRO A 351 26.54 6.28 15.57
C PRO A 351 25.69 5.90 14.35
N ASN A 352 25.12 4.68 14.39
CA ASN A 352 24.19 4.23 13.36
C ASN A 352 22.81 4.92 13.53
N THR A 353 22.59 5.99 12.78
CA THR A 353 21.34 6.77 12.82
C THR A 353 20.11 5.99 12.36
N GLU A 354 20.25 4.85 11.66
CA GLU A 354 19.12 3.98 11.32
C GLU A 354 18.51 3.28 12.52
N MET A 355 19.27 3.13 13.61
CA MET A 355 18.80 2.53 14.86
C MET A 355 18.24 3.60 15.81
N ILE A 356 18.46 4.88 15.53
CA ILE A 356 18.00 5.99 16.35
C ILE A 356 16.64 6.46 15.83
N VAL A 357 15.59 6.25 16.62
CA VAL A 357 14.18 6.57 16.27
C VAL A 357 13.96 8.07 16.00
N TRP A 358 14.78 8.93 16.61
CA TRP A 358 14.60 10.38 16.61
C TRP A 358 15.23 11.10 15.42
N ASP A 359 15.78 10.38 14.45
CA ASP A 359 16.34 11.01 13.25
C ASP A 359 15.24 11.70 12.41
N SER A 360 15.59 12.84 11.83
CA SER A 360 14.67 13.69 11.05
C SER A 360 13.95 12.95 9.91
N GLY A 361 14.61 12.00 9.23
CA GLY A 361 14.00 11.23 8.15
C GLY A 361 12.90 10.29 8.64
N GLN A 362 13.06 9.75 9.86
CA GLN A 362 12.10 8.83 10.48
C GLN A 362 10.90 9.58 11.06
N LEU A 363 11.12 10.80 11.57
CA LEU A 363 10.06 11.67 12.07
C LEU A 363 9.05 12.06 10.98
N ILE A 364 9.47 12.20 9.72
CA ILE A 364 8.56 12.49 8.61
C ILE A 364 7.58 11.33 8.41
N ALA A 365 8.08 10.09 8.34
CA ALA A 365 7.24 8.91 8.18
C ALA A 365 6.23 8.77 9.34
N MET A 366 6.70 9.00 10.58
CA MET A 366 5.84 9.00 11.77
C MET A 366 4.85 10.16 11.78
N GLY A 367 5.25 11.34 11.31
CA GLY A 367 4.38 12.51 11.21
C GLY A 367 3.24 12.29 10.22
N ILE A 368 3.51 11.69 9.06
CA ILE A 368 2.45 11.37 8.09
C ILE A 368 1.47 10.35 8.70
N LEU A 369 1.95 9.35 9.40
CA LEU A 369 1.10 8.42 10.13
C LEU A 369 0.23 9.13 11.19
N ILE A 370 0.83 10.01 12.00
CA ILE A 370 0.10 10.78 13.02
C ILE A 370 -0.99 11.62 12.36
N THR A 371 -0.72 12.27 11.23
CA THR A 371 -1.73 13.07 10.52
C THR A 371 -2.88 12.21 9.98
N VAL A 372 -2.61 11.00 9.47
CA VAL A 372 -3.67 10.05 9.10
C VAL A 372 -4.52 9.69 10.31
N VAL A 373 -3.91 9.32 11.44
CA VAL A 373 -4.65 9.00 12.67
C VAL A 373 -5.46 10.19 13.16
N MET A 374 -4.88 11.40 13.17
CA MET A 374 -5.57 12.62 13.57
C MET A 374 -6.76 12.94 12.66
N ASN A 375 -6.63 12.75 11.35
CA ASN A 375 -7.73 12.94 10.40
C ASN A 375 -8.88 11.97 10.68
N VAL A 376 -8.57 10.72 11.01
CA VAL A 376 -9.59 9.72 11.39
C VAL A 376 -10.26 10.05 12.72
N LEU A 377 -9.49 10.45 13.73
CA LEU A 377 -10.03 10.87 15.01
C LEU A 377 -10.89 12.14 14.89
N THR A 378 -10.51 13.06 14.02
CA THR A 378 -11.25 14.31 13.74
C THR A 378 -12.57 13.98 13.05
N GLU A 379 -12.54 13.16 12.00
CA GLU A 379 -13.75 12.71 11.30
C GLU A 379 -14.70 11.95 12.24
N ALA A 380 -14.16 11.11 13.13
CA ALA A 380 -14.95 10.41 14.15
C ALA A 380 -15.60 11.38 15.15
N LYS A 381 -14.88 12.42 15.59
CA LYS A 381 -15.38 13.46 16.50
C LYS A 381 -16.42 14.37 15.85
N GLU A 382 -16.21 14.81 14.61
CA GLU A 382 -17.14 15.69 13.90
C GLU A 382 -18.50 15.03 13.68
N ARG A 383 -18.50 13.73 13.39
CA ARG A 383 -19.74 12.96 13.28
C ARG A 383 -20.50 12.92 14.61
N LYS A 384 -19.80 12.66 15.72
CA LYS A 384 -20.40 12.70 17.06
C LYS A 384 -21.03 14.06 17.38
N LYS A 385 -20.40 15.18 16.98
CA LYS A 385 -20.97 16.53 17.18
C LYS A 385 -22.23 16.77 16.35
N LYS A 386 -22.28 16.28 15.11
CA LYS A 386 -23.48 16.39 14.26
C LYS A 386 -24.65 15.61 14.85
N ASP A 387 -24.39 14.47 15.47
CA ASP A 387 -25.42 13.66 16.14
C ASP A 387 -26.01 14.39 17.35
N VAL A 388 -25.16 14.92 18.26
CA VAL A 388 -25.63 15.67 19.44
C VAL A 388 -26.43 16.92 19.05
N LYS A 389 -26.00 17.63 17.99
CA LYS A 389 -26.76 18.79 17.48
C LYS A 389 -28.13 18.39 16.93
N LYS A 390 -28.20 17.26 16.22
CA LYS A 390 -29.46 16.74 15.67
C LYS A 390 -30.41 16.33 16.80
N GLU A 391 -29.92 15.61 17.80
CA GLU A 391 -30.68 15.23 19.00
C GLU A 391 -31.24 16.46 19.73
N SER A 392 -30.42 17.51 19.93
CA SER A 392 -30.89 18.76 20.55
C SER A 392 -31.90 19.54 19.70
N GLN A 393 -31.84 19.43 18.36
CA GLN A 393 -32.82 20.07 17.47
C GLN A 393 -34.12 19.27 17.41
N ASP A 394 -34.06 17.96 17.49
CA ASP A 394 -35.24 17.10 17.51
C ASP A 394 -35.98 17.25 18.85
N GLU A 395 -35.28 17.36 20.00
CA GLU A 395 -35.88 17.71 21.30
C GLU A 395 -36.52 19.11 21.31
N ALA A 396 -35.87 20.11 20.72
CA ALA A 396 -36.40 21.47 20.66
C ALA A 396 -37.61 21.61 19.71
N ASN A 397 -37.72 20.73 18.71
CA ASN A 397 -38.81 20.73 17.74
C ASN A 397 -39.91 19.72 18.06
N GLU A 398 -39.81 18.95 19.13
CA GLU A 398 -40.90 18.08 19.58
C GLU A 398 -42.07 18.99 20.02
N PRO A 399 -43.16 19.08 19.24
CA PRO A 399 -44.26 19.96 19.62
C PRO A 399 -44.80 19.46 20.96
N LEU A 400 -45.02 20.37 21.90
CA LEU A 400 -45.80 20.15 23.12
C LEU A 400 -47.21 19.69 22.72
N VAL A 401 -47.37 18.43 22.32
CA VAL A 401 -48.65 17.77 22.21
C VAL A 401 -49.08 17.56 23.65
N SER A 402 -49.78 18.56 24.18
CA SER A 402 -50.45 18.45 25.46
C SER A 402 -51.36 17.23 25.38
N ARG A 403 -50.95 16.18 26.08
CA ARG A 403 -51.69 14.94 26.24
C ARG A 403 -52.91 15.24 27.10
N ASN A 404 -53.94 15.81 26.50
CA ASN A 404 -55.29 15.75 27.05
C ASN A 404 -55.93 14.46 26.51
N PRO A 405 -56.06 13.39 27.32
CA PRO A 405 -56.96 12.32 26.98
C PRO A 405 -58.38 12.89 27.10
N SER A 406 -58.99 13.28 25.99
CA SER A 406 -60.43 13.46 25.96
C SER A 406 -61.05 12.06 26.00
N PRO A 407 -61.82 11.71 27.04
CA PRO A 407 -62.57 10.46 27.04
C PRO A 407 -63.76 10.61 26.09
N ASN A 408 -64.17 9.49 25.50
CA ASN A 408 -65.40 9.29 24.73
C ASN A 408 -65.46 9.98 23.36
N HIS A 409 -65.35 9.17 22.30
CA HIS A 409 -66.47 9.02 21.37
C HIS A 409 -66.36 7.70 20.63
N THR A 410 -67.16 6.75 21.11
CA THR A 410 -67.63 5.55 20.42
C THR A 410 -68.56 5.99 19.29
N TYR A 411 -68.21 5.80 18.02
CA TYR A 411 -69.12 5.65 16.86
C TYR A 411 -68.28 5.07 15.70
N ALA A 412 -68.41 3.79 15.39
CA ALA A 412 -69.38 3.23 14.43
C ALA A 412 -68.98 3.43 12.96
N GLN A 413 -68.73 2.28 12.30
CA GLN A 413 -69.04 1.94 10.91
C GLN A 413 -68.59 2.88 9.77
N GLY A 414 -67.79 2.31 8.86
CA GLY A 414 -67.66 2.84 7.50
C GLY A 414 -66.63 2.09 6.67
N TYR A 415 -67.00 0.93 6.13
CA TYR A 415 -66.28 0.31 5.02
C TYR A 415 -66.42 1.19 3.78
N GLY A 416 -65.41 2.03 3.52
CA GLY A 416 -65.26 2.80 2.29
C GLY A 416 -64.34 2.08 1.32
N TYR A 417 -64.93 1.39 0.35
CA TYR A 417 -64.29 0.86 -0.84
C TYR A 417 -63.97 2.07 -1.75
N GLU A 418 -62.71 2.50 -1.84
CA GLU A 418 -62.28 3.48 -2.85
C GLU A 418 -61.92 2.76 -4.17
N PRO A 419 -62.58 3.06 -5.30
CA PRO A 419 -62.16 2.60 -6.60
C PRO A 419 -61.30 3.66 -7.33
N ASN A 420 -60.33 3.15 -8.10
CA ASN A 420 -59.74 3.76 -9.29
C ASN A 420 -59.05 5.13 -9.16
N ARG A 421 -57.72 5.10 -8.96
CA ARG A 421 -56.82 6.13 -9.52
C ARG A 421 -56.40 5.73 -10.93
N SER A 422 -56.79 6.54 -11.90
CA SER A 422 -56.41 6.43 -13.32
C SER A 422 -54.91 6.70 -13.53
N PHE A 423 -54.26 5.78 -14.22
CA PHE A 423 -52.93 5.95 -14.82
C PHE A 423 -52.98 7.06 -15.87
N ASN A 424 -52.24 8.15 -15.65
CA ASN A 424 -52.01 9.17 -16.66
C ASN A 424 -50.76 8.80 -17.47
N THR A 425 -50.97 8.17 -18.62
CA THR A 425 -49.94 7.95 -19.65
C THR A 425 -50.01 9.09 -20.66
N SER A 426 -49.14 10.09 -20.54
CA SER A 426 -48.82 10.98 -21.66
C SER A 426 -47.55 11.80 -21.40
N ARG A 427 -46.41 11.28 -21.87
CA ARG A 427 -45.37 12.12 -22.47
C ARG A 427 -44.46 11.29 -23.37
N VAL A 428 -44.77 11.36 -24.66
CA VAL A 428 -43.85 11.14 -25.78
C VAL A 428 -43.90 12.41 -26.63
N ARG A 429 -42.83 13.20 -26.58
CA ARG A 429 -42.05 13.63 -27.75
C ARG A 429 -40.77 14.28 -27.27
#